data_AF-A0A9P8PRS9-F1
#
_entry.id   AF-A0A9P8PRS9-F1
#
_cell.length_a   1.000
_cell.length_b   1.000
_cell.length_c   1.000
_cell.angle_alpha   90.00
_cell.angle_beta   90.00
_cell.angle_gamma   90.00
#
_symmetry.space_group_name_H-M   'P 1'
#
loop_
_entity.id
_entity.type
_entity.pdbx_description
1 polymer ?
#
loop_
_entity_poly.entity_id
_entity_poly.type
_entity_poly.pdbx_seq_one_letter_code
_entity_poly.pdbx_strand_id
1 'polypeptide(L)'
;MSTYSNAPNSPLHPEPDSEISELPKETDFDEQELDFLDLNPDLNQREQFKQSISIDSNQLKSELPEDYKPILTPSPAPPNVIPYRKLSNTQQLKFMNYADERLMYIQRRFIQSFGLNQGIGYISLSELLQDDKNLINFIWMSINSTDLALLKNSLFGQTDYLIRIANDLLEYLDKMIVTIENSKEILKLISSLNDKFSYLIDGKGYSQTEMVRINGIAERTRLLIVEVFDKFGIEGYQYEISKIYEDVLDRTG
;
A
#
# COMPACT_ATOMS: atom_id res chain seq x y z
N MET A 1 -30.92 -6.27 -51.52
CA MET A 1 -31.45 -6.74 -50.22
C MET A 1 -30.46 -7.73 -49.67
N SER A 2 -29.57 -7.28 -48.78
CA SER A 2 -28.45 -8.08 -48.29
C SER A 2 -28.80 -8.69 -46.94
N THR A 3 -28.73 -10.01 -46.87
CA THR A 3 -28.99 -10.87 -45.71
C THR A 3 -27.80 -10.85 -44.76
N TYR A 4 -27.98 -10.30 -43.56
CA TYR A 4 -27.05 -10.48 -42.44
C TYR A 4 -27.45 -11.75 -41.69
N SER A 5 -26.80 -12.89 -41.95
CA SER A 5 -27.13 -14.18 -41.31
C SER A 5 -25.91 -14.90 -40.71
N ASN A 6 -24.92 -14.19 -40.18
CA ASN A 6 -23.75 -14.84 -39.55
C ASN A 6 -23.20 -14.00 -38.38
N ALA A 7 -24.04 -13.68 -37.40
CA ALA A 7 -23.56 -13.35 -36.06
C ALA A 7 -23.73 -14.61 -35.19
N PRO A 8 -22.72 -15.02 -34.40
CA PRO A 8 -22.91 -16.08 -33.42
C PRO A 8 -24.00 -15.63 -32.45
N ASN A 9 -25.07 -16.41 -32.30
CA ASN A 9 -26.15 -16.09 -31.38
C ASN A 9 -25.59 -16.06 -29.95
N SER A 10 -25.76 -14.93 -29.27
CA SER A 10 -25.51 -14.86 -27.83
C SER A 10 -26.40 -15.89 -27.11
N PRO A 11 -25.88 -16.57 -26.08
CA PRO A 11 -26.68 -17.50 -25.28
C PRO A 11 -27.95 -16.81 -24.77
N LEU A 12 -29.10 -17.49 -24.85
CA LEU A 12 -30.33 -16.97 -24.28
C LEU A 12 -30.15 -16.85 -22.76
N HIS A 13 -30.31 -15.64 -22.25
CA HIS A 13 -30.36 -15.43 -20.81
C HIS A 13 -31.70 -15.91 -20.24
N PRO A 14 -31.71 -16.54 -19.06
CA PRO A 14 -32.94 -16.88 -18.36
C PRO A 14 -33.76 -15.63 -18.00
N GLU A 15 -35.07 -15.80 -17.82
CA GLU A 15 -35.98 -14.71 -17.41
C GLU A 15 -35.67 -14.23 -15.98
N PRO A 16 -35.98 -12.95 -15.66
CA PRO A 16 -35.54 -12.29 -14.41
C PRO A 16 -35.86 -13.02 -13.09
N ASP A 17 -36.86 -13.91 -13.08
CA ASP A 17 -37.30 -14.64 -11.87
C ASP A 17 -37.15 -16.16 -11.99
N SER A 18 -36.30 -16.64 -12.91
CA SER A 18 -36.02 -18.08 -13.05
C SER A 18 -34.78 -18.50 -12.26
N GLU A 19 -34.96 -19.34 -11.24
CA GLU A 19 -33.85 -19.95 -10.50
C GLU A 19 -33.14 -21.00 -11.37
N ILE A 20 -31.85 -20.81 -11.59
CA ILE A 20 -30.98 -21.77 -12.30
C ILE A 20 -30.85 -23.01 -11.41
N SER A 21 -31.55 -24.09 -11.77
CA SER A 21 -31.64 -25.30 -10.94
C SER A 21 -30.41 -26.21 -11.04
N GLU A 22 -29.53 -25.99 -12.02
CA GLU A 22 -28.34 -26.82 -12.25
C GLU A 22 -27.11 -25.93 -12.48
N LEU A 23 -26.22 -25.90 -11.48
CA LEU A 23 -24.84 -25.47 -11.69
C LEU A 23 -24.12 -26.54 -12.52
N PRO A 24 -23.20 -26.17 -13.44
CA PRO A 24 -22.34 -27.13 -14.11
C PRO A 24 -21.65 -28.00 -13.06
N LYS A 25 -21.77 -29.32 -13.20
CA LYS A 25 -21.13 -30.26 -12.28
C LYS A 25 -19.64 -30.30 -12.65
N GLU A 26 -18.77 -30.50 -11.66
CA GLU A 26 -17.30 -30.54 -11.80
C GLU A 26 -16.78 -31.51 -12.88
N THR A 27 -17.64 -32.36 -13.44
CA THR A 27 -17.36 -33.31 -14.52
C THR A 27 -17.35 -32.71 -15.94
N ASP A 28 -17.67 -31.43 -16.14
CA ASP A 28 -17.73 -30.81 -17.48
C ASP A 28 -16.40 -30.20 -17.96
N PHE A 29 -15.33 -30.30 -17.17
CA PHE A 29 -13.99 -29.87 -17.56
C PHE A 29 -13.13 -31.07 -17.95
N ASP A 30 -12.53 -31.03 -19.15
CA ASP A 30 -11.55 -32.03 -19.55
C ASP A 30 -10.32 -31.94 -18.62
N GLU A 31 -9.73 -33.08 -18.23
CA GLU A 31 -8.55 -33.13 -17.34
C GLU A 31 -7.39 -32.25 -17.83
N GLN A 32 -7.31 -31.96 -19.13
CA GLN A 32 -6.31 -31.08 -19.74
C GLN A 32 -6.56 -29.58 -19.49
N GLU A 33 -7.81 -29.15 -19.24
CA GLU A 33 -8.13 -27.76 -18.87
C GLU A 33 -7.83 -27.48 -17.38
N LEU A 34 -7.94 -28.51 -16.53
CA LEU A 34 -7.63 -28.39 -15.10
C LEU A 34 -6.13 -28.19 -14.85
N ASP A 35 -5.26 -28.74 -15.69
CA ASP A 35 -3.80 -28.52 -15.65
C ASP A 35 -3.40 -27.08 -15.96
N PHE A 36 -4.20 -26.33 -16.75
CA PHE A 36 -3.99 -24.90 -16.99
C PHE A 36 -4.37 -24.02 -15.79
N LEU A 37 -5.15 -24.56 -14.85
CA LEU A 37 -5.61 -23.89 -13.64
C LEU A 37 -4.72 -24.17 -12.42
N ASP A 38 -3.58 -24.85 -12.60
CA ASP A 38 -2.58 -25.00 -11.53
C ASP A 38 -1.83 -23.68 -11.33
N LEU A 39 -2.34 -22.87 -10.39
CA LEU A 39 -1.77 -21.56 -10.06
C LEU A 39 -0.44 -21.65 -9.27
N ASN A 40 0.06 -22.86 -8.93
CA ASN A 40 1.32 -23.05 -8.21
C ASN A 40 2.06 -24.37 -8.58
N PRO A 41 2.67 -24.45 -9.77
CA PRO A 41 3.37 -25.67 -10.23
C PRO A 41 4.59 -26.07 -9.37
N ASP A 42 5.12 -25.16 -8.55
CA ASP A 42 6.33 -25.38 -7.74
C ASP A 42 6.10 -26.20 -6.45
N LEU A 43 4.85 -26.43 -6.04
CA LEU A 43 4.57 -27.22 -4.82
C LEU A 43 4.92 -28.71 -5.01
N ASN A 44 4.76 -29.25 -6.21
CA ASN A 44 5.00 -30.67 -6.52
C ASN A 44 6.50 -31.02 -6.62
N GLN A 45 7.38 -30.04 -6.87
CA GLN A 45 8.84 -30.27 -6.91
C GLN A 45 9.46 -30.49 -5.52
N ARG A 46 8.80 -29.99 -4.46
CA ARG A 46 9.33 -30.04 -3.09
C ARG A 46 9.21 -31.42 -2.46
N GLU A 47 8.31 -32.27 -2.94
CA GLU A 47 8.18 -33.66 -2.47
C GLU A 47 9.23 -34.58 -3.08
N GLN A 48 9.65 -34.34 -4.33
CA GLN A 48 10.71 -35.11 -4.99
C GLN A 48 12.10 -34.86 -4.38
N PHE A 49 12.36 -33.64 -3.88
CA PHE A 49 13.65 -33.30 -3.26
C PHE A 49 13.87 -33.90 -1.86
N LYS A 50 12.82 -34.41 -1.20
CA LYS A 50 12.95 -35.07 0.11
C LYS A 50 13.35 -36.55 0.02
N GLN A 51 13.20 -37.18 -1.15
CA GLN A 51 13.55 -38.60 -1.34
C GLN A 51 15.01 -38.85 -1.74
N SER A 52 15.79 -37.81 -2.08
CA SER A 52 17.17 -37.96 -2.57
C SER A 52 18.28 -37.68 -1.54
N ILE A 53 17.94 -37.44 -0.27
CA ILE A 53 18.94 -37.24 0.80
C ILE A 53 18.77 -38.32 1.88
N SER A 54 19.17 -39.54 1.55
CA SER A 54 19.57 -40.57 2.52
C SER A 54 21.06 -40.87 2.31
N ILE A 55 21.92 -39.97 2.80
CA ILE A 55 23.36 -40.20 2.81
C ILE A 55 23.70 -40.96 4.10
N ASP A 56 24.07 -42.22 3.92
CA ASP A 56 24.45 -43.17 4.96
C ASP A 56 25.82 -42.79 5.57
N SER A 57 25.83 -42.40 6.84
CA SER A 57 26.94 -41.72 7.52
C SER A 57 28.10 -42.62 7.99
N ASN A 58 28.24 -43.84 7.46
CA ASN A 58 29.18 -44.85 7.99
C ASN A 58 30.28 -45.36 7.04
N GLN A 59 30.52 -44.72 5.88
CA GLN A 59 31.55 -45.22 4.91
C GLN A 59 32.68 -44.24 4.55
N LEU A 60 32.99 -43.24 5.37
CA LEU A 60 34.19 -42.39 5.15
C LEU A 60 35.09 -42.33 6.39
N LYS A 61 35.83 -43.42 6.65
CA LYS A 61 36.97 -43.43 7.58
C LYS A 61 38.11 -44.30 7.04
N SER A 62 38.96 -43.70 6.22
CA SER A 62 40.34 -44.07 5.84
C SER A 62 40.58 -43.37 4.50
N GLU A 63 41.48 -42.41 4.29
CA GLU A 63 42.87 -42.26 4.71
C GLU A 63 43.19 -40.75 4.61
N LEU A 64 43.79 -40.16 5.65
CA LEU A 64 44.39 -38.83 5.56
C LEU A 64 45.83 -38.92 6.12
N PRO A 65 46.86 -38.52 5.36
CA PRO A 65 48.24 -38.52 5.85
C PRO A 65 48.41 -37.52 7.01
N GLU A 66 49.19 -37.91 8.03
CA GLU A 66 49.44 -37.21 9.30
C GLU A 66 50.03 -35.79 9.18
N ASP A 67 50.46 -35.34 8.00
CA ASP A 67 51.13 -34.04 7.82
C ASP A 67 50.24 -32.92 7.24
N TYR A 68 48.91 -33.11 7.18
CA TYR A 68 48.01 -32.07 6.70
C TYR A 68 47.78 -30.98 7.77
N LYS A 69 48.63 -29.94 7.75
CA LYS A 69 48.32 -28.67 8.43
C LYS A 69 47.41 -27.86 7.51
N PRO A 70 46.13 -27.62 7.86
CA PRO A 70 45.28 -26.76 7.04
C PRO A 70 45.89 -25.36 7.04
N ILE A 71 46.29 -24.90 5.86
CA ILE A 71 46.57 -23.48 5.64
C ILE A 71 45.23 -22.78 5.79
N LEU A 72 45.06 -22.05 6.89
CA LEU A 72 43.95 -21.11 7.06
C LEU A 72 44.13 -20.00 6.03
N THR A 73 43.61 -20.18 4.83
CA THR A 73 43.37 -19.04 3.95
C THR A 73 42.27 -18.22 4.61
N PRO A 74 42.48 -16.93 4.90
CA PRO A 74 41.39 -16.09 5.35
C PRO A 74 40.34 -16.08 4.24
N SER A 75 39.13 -16.53 4.59
CA SER A 75 37.96 -16.42 3.73
C SER A 75 37.87 -14.95 3.29
N PRO A 76 37.74 -14.65 1.98
CA PRO A 76 37.46 -13.30 1.53
C PRO A 76 36.06 -12.97 2.03
N ALA A 77 35.98 -12.37 3.22
CA ALA A 77 34.75 -11.84 3.75
C ALA A 77 34.20 -10.87 2.67
N PRO A 78 33.00 -11.10 2.11
CA PRO A 78 32.36 -10.04 1.36
C PRO A 78 32.22 -8.85 2.33
N PRO A 79 32.45 -7.61 1.88
CA PRO A 79 32.14 -6.46 2.71
C PRO A 79 30.68 -6.62 3.17
N ASN A 80 30.49 -6.46 4.46
CA ASN A 80 29.22 -6.61 5.17
C ASN A 80 28.29 -5.44 4.76
N VAL A 81 27.95 -5.36 3.48
CA VAL A 81 26.85 -4.55 2.98
C VAL A 81 25.67 -5.49 3.07
N ILE A 82 24.91 -5.44 4.16
CA ILE A 82 23.61 -6.10 4.23
C ILE A 82 22.80 -5.47 3.08
N PRO A 83 22.55 -6.17 1.96
CA PRO A 83 21.74 -5.56 0.93
C PRO A 83 20.35 -5.42 1.51
N TYR A 84 19.87 -4.20 1.66
CA TYR A 84 18.48 -3.94 2.02
C TYR A 84 17.60 -4.73 1.06
N ARG A 85 17.00 -5.80 1.58
CA ARG A 85 16.25 -6.75 0.76
C ARG A 85 14.97 -6.04 0.34
N LYS A 86 14.86 -5.73 -0.96
CA LYS A 86 13.59 -5.28 -1.55
C LYS A 86 12.51 -6.31 -1.19
N LEU A 87 11.33 -5.81 -0.82
CA LEU A 87 10.18 -6.68 -0.53
C LEU A 87 9.89 -7.55 -1.76
N SER A 88 9.58 -8.83 -1.54
CA SER A 88 9.18 -9.71 -2.64
C SER A 88 7.87 -9.22 -3.26
N ASN A 89 7.61 -9.55 -4.52
CA ASN A 89 6.34 -9.18 -5.18
C ASN A 89 5.12 -9.61 -4.36
N THR A 90 5.14 -10.80 -3.74
CA THR A 90 4.09 -11.25 -2.83
C THR A 90 3.91 -10.36 -1.61
N GLN A 91 5.01 -9.87 -1.01
CA GLN A 91 4.95 -8.92 0.11
C GLN A 91 4.41 -7.56 -0.34
N GLN A 92 4.81 -7.09 -1.52
CA GLN A 92 4.32 -5.84 -2.10
C GLN A 92 2.81 -5.91 -2.36
N LEU A 93 2.31 -7.00 -2.95
CA LEU A 93 0.88 -7.21 -3.17
C LEU A 93 0.09 -7.27 -1.86
N LYS A 94 0.61 -7.96 -0.84
CA LYS A 94 -0.02 -7.98 0.50
C LYS A 94 -0.09 -6.58 1.12
N PHE A 95 0.96 -5.78 0.94
CA PHE A 95 0.97 -4.39 1.38
C PHE A 95 -0.11 -3.59 0.66
N MET A 96 -0.22 -3.71 -0.67
CA MET A 96 -1.23 -2.98 -1.45
C MET A 96 -2.65 -3.36 -1.08
N ASN A 97 -2.96 -4.65 -1.02
CA ASN A 97 -4.27 -5.12 -0.62
C ASN A 97 -4.66 -4.60 0.77
N TYR A 98 -3.72 -4.62 1.73
CA TYR A 98 -3.96 -4.06 3.06
C TYR A 98 -4.23 -2.55 3.02
N ALA A 99 -3.43 -1.79 2.26
CA ALA A 99 -3.61 -0.34 2.15
C ALA A 99 -4.94 0.01 1.49
N ASP A 100 -5.33 -0.71 0.43
CA ASP A 100 -6.62 -0.56 -0.25
C ASP A 100 -7.79 -0.91 0.67
N GLU A 101 -7.72 -2.02 1.40
CA GLU A 101 -8.73 -2.42 2.38
C GLU A 101 -8.89 -1.37 3.48
N ARG A 102 -7.78 -0.82 3.99
CA ARG A 102 -7.81 0.22 5.03
C ARG A 102 -8.38 1.53 4.51
N LEU A 103 -8.02 1.97 3.30
CA LEU A 103 -8.62 3.14 2.67
C LEU A 103 -10.12 2.97 2.47
N MET A 104 -10.54 1.82 1.94
CA MET A 104 -11.96 1.52 1.74
C MET A 104 -12.71 1.50 3.07
N TYR A 105 -12.11 0.93 4.12
CA TYR A 105 -12.67 0.91 5.46
C TYR A 105 -12.87 2.33 6.01
N ILE A 106 -11.85 3.19 5.92
CA ILE A 106 -11.92 4.59 6.39
C ILE A 106 -13.00 5.35 5.61
N GLN A 107 -12.98 5.27 4.28
CA GLN A 107 -13.96 5.94 3.42
C GLN A 107 -15.39 5.47 3.70
N ARG A 108 -15.60 4.16 3.87
CA ARG A 108 -16.92 3.60 4.20
C ARG A 108 -17.42 4.13 5.54
N ARG A 109 -16.58 4.14 6.57
CA ARG A 109 -16.95 4.65 7.91
C ARG A 109 -17.23 6.15 7.89
N PHE A 110 -16.48 6.92 7.10
CA PHE A 110 -16.74 8.34 6.86
C PHE A 110 -18.09 8.57 6.17
N ILE A 111 -18.41 7.84 5.09
CA ILE A 111 -19.74 7.98 4.45
C ILE A 111 -20.85 7.61 5.44
N GLN A 112 -20.64 6.57 6.25
CA GLN A 112 -21.60 6.12 7.25
C GLN A 112 -21.80 7.12 8.40
N SER A 113 -20.85 8.01 8.70
CA SER A 113 -21.04 9.02 9.76
C SER A 113 -22.08 10.10 9.40
N PHE A 114 -22.43 10.23 8.11
CA PHE A 114 -23.50 11.12 7.65
C PHE A 114 -24.80 10.36 7.31
N GLY A 115 -24.82 9.04 7.50
CA GLY A 115 -25.99 8.21 7.25
C GLY A 115 -27.07 8.37 8.31
N LEU A 116 -28.28 7.88 7.99
CA LEU A 116 -29.42 7.90 8.92
C LEU A 116 -29.26 6.94 10.11
N ASN A 117 -28.35 5.96 9.99
CA ASN A 117 -28.09 4.97 11.04
C ASN A 117 -27.06 5.52 12.03
N GLN A 118 -27.57 6.07 13.14
CA GLN A 118 -26.73 6.58 14.22
C GLN A 118 -25.82 5.48 14.78
N GLY A 119 -24.51 5.75 14.87
CA GLY A 119 -23.53 4.89 15.52
C GLY A 119 -22.79 3.87 14.63
N ILE A 120 -23.01 3.85 13.30
CA ILE A 120 -22.35 2.90 12.39
C ILE A 120 -21.02 3.44 11.80
N GLY A 121 -20.79 4.76 11.84
CA GLY A 121 -19.62 5.43 11.27
C GLY A 121 -18.60 5.93 12.30
N TYR A 122 -17.86 6.98 11.92
CA TYR A 122 -17.06 7.76 12.88
C TYR A 122 -17.97 8.60 13.79
N ILE A 123 -17.70 8.57 15.09
CA ILE A 123 -18.42 9.39 16.08
C ILE A 123 -17.79 10.79 16.17
N SER A 124 -16.47 10.87 15.97
CA SER A 124 -15.70 12.10 16.06
C SER A 124 -14.61 12.16 14.99
N LEU A 125 -14.16 13.38 14.70
CA LEU A 125 -13.01 13.59 13.81
C LEU A 125 -11.72 12.99 14.35
N SER A 126 -11.52 12.96 15.66
CA SER A 126 -10.31 12.36 16.26
C SER A 126 -10.18 10.86 15.97
N GLU A 127 -11.29 10.10 15.92
CA GLU A 127 -11.25 8.69 15.53
C GLU A 127 -10.77 8.52 14.07
N LEU A 128 -11.28 9.36 13.17
CA LEU A 128 -10.88 9.34 11.76
C LEU A 128 -9.41 9.71 11.61
N LEU A 129 -8.98 10.81 12.23
CA LEU A 129 -7.59 11.27 12.18
C LEU A 129 -6.62 10.22 12.72
N GLN A 130 -7.03 9.45 13.73
CA GLN A 130 -6.23 8.37 14.28
C GLN A 130 -6.11 7.19 13.31
N ASP A 131 -7.18 6.83 12.59
CA ASP A 131 -7.12 5.81 11.54
C ASP A 131 -6.21 6.23 10.37
N ASP A 132 -6.34 7.47 9.89
CA ASP A 132 -5.46 8.03 8.84
C ASP A 132 -4.01 8.04 9.30
N LYS A 133 -3.74 8.53 10.51
CA LYS A 133 -2.40 8.52 11.10
C LYS A 133 -1.79 7.13 11.16
N ASN A 134 -2.58 6.13 11.57
CA ASN A 134 -2.13 4.75 11.64
C ASN A 134 -1.76 4.22 10.24
N LEU A 135 -2.59 4.50 9.25
CA LEU A 135 -2.33 4.09 7.87
C LEU A 135 -1.11 4.80 7.27
N ILE A 136 -0.98 6.12 7.47
CA ILE A 136 0.20 6.90 7.06
C ILE A 136 1.46 6.33 7.70
N ASN A 137 1.44 6.03 9.00
CA ASN A 137 2.59 5.46 9.70
C ASN A 137 2.95 4.08 9.16
N PHE A 138 1.96 3.23 8.89
CA PHE A 138 2.19 1.93 8.28
C PHE A 138 2.83 2.04 6.90
N ILE A 139 2.30 2.92 6.03
CA ILE A 139 2.87 3.18 4.70
C ILE A 139 4.29 3.72 4.82
N TRP A 140 4.51 4.67 5.72
CA TRP A 140 5.82 5.27 5.94
C TRP A 140 6.85 4.25 6.42
N MET A 141 6.48 3.37 7.34
CA MET A 141 7.35 2.30 7.84
C MET A 141 7.71 1.27 6.78
N SER A 142 6.96 1.16 5.68
CA SER A 142 7.29 0.25 4.58
C SER A 142 8.34 0.82 3.61
N ILE A 143 8.67 2.10 3.73
CA ILE A 143 9.67 2.79 2.91
C ILE A 143 11.06 2.48 3.49
N ASN A 144 11.72 1.46 2.92
CA ASN A 144 12.94 0.86 3.47
C ASN A 144 14.25 1.58 3.10
N SER A 145 14.22 2.82 2.62
CA SER A 145 15.42 3.52 2.12
C SER A 145 15.80 4.68 3.04
N THR A 146 16.78 4.43 3.91
CA THR A 146 17.53 5.49 4.61
C THR A 146 18.47 6.23 3.66
N ASP A 147 18.88 5.60 2.55
CA ASP A 147 19.62 6.26 1.49
C ASP A 147 18.65 6.91 0.49
N LEU A 148 18.68 8.24 0.50
CA LEU A 148 17.88 9.11 -0.34
C LEU A 148 18.09 8.82 -1.84
N ALA A 149 19.29 8.38 -2.24
CA ALA A 149 19.62 8.07 -3.64
C ALA A 149 18.97 6.78 -4.15
N LEU A 150 18.63 5.84 -3.26
CA LEU A 150 18.05 4.54 -3.61
C LEU A 150 16.53 4.51 -3.47
N LEU A 151 15.95 5.56 -2.91
CA LEU A 151 14.54 5.69 -2.57
C LEU A 151 13.63 5.34 -3.75
N LYS A 152 13.84 5.96 -4.93
CA LYS A 152 13.01 5.73 -6.12
C LYS A 152 12.93 4.26 -6.53
N ASN A 153 14.00 3.49 -6.34
CA ASN A 153 14.06 2.08 -6.70
C ASN A 153 13.43 1.14 -5.66
N SER A 154 13.11 1.67 -4.47
CA SER A 154 12.49 0.96 -3.36
C SER A 154 11.00 1.22 -3.24
N LEU A 155 10.49 2.27 -3.88
CA LEU A 155 9.07 2.61 -3.89
C LEU A 155 8.34 1.73 -4.91
N PHE A 156 7.14 1.30 -4.56
CA PHE A 156 6.28 0.45 -5.37
C PHE A 156 4.80 0.82 -5.25
N GLY A 157 4.47 2.11 -5.01
CA GLY A 157 3.10 2.66 -4.97
C GLY A 157 2.76 3.40 -3.67
N GLN A 158 3.66 3.41 -2.68
CA GLN A 158 3.48 4.14 -1.41
C GLN A 158 3.20 5.64 -1.63
N THR A 159 3.84 6.23 -2.64
CA THR A 159 3.67 7.63 -3.02
C THR A 159 2.21 7.93 -3.37
N ASP A 160 1.57 7.06 -4.14
CA ASP A 160 0.17 7.18 -4.53
C ASP A 160 -0.78 7.12 -3.33
N TYR A 161 -0.53 6.20 -2.38
CA TYR A 161 -1.33 6.12 -1.15
C TYR A 161 -1.21 7.36 -0.29
N LEU A 162 0.00 7.88 -0.09
CA LEU A 162 0.19 9.11 0.71
C LEU A 162 -0.48 10.32 0.05
N ILE A 163 -0.38 10.46 -1.28
CA ILE A 163 -1.07 11.51 -2.04
C ILE A 163 -2.59 11.37 -1.90
N ARG A 164 -3.12 10.15 -2.00
CA ARG A 164 -4.54 9.87 -1.86
C ARG A 164 -5.05 10.23 -0.46
N ILE A 165 -4.39 9.76 0.59
CA ILE A 165 -4.77 10.07 1.98
C ILE A 165 -4.73 11.58 2.20
N ALA A 166 -3.69 12.26 1.73
CA ALA A 166 -3.61 13.72 1.86
C ALA A 166 -4.77 14.43 1.17
N ASN A 167 -5.21 13.96 -0.01
CA ASN A 167 -6.37 14.51 -0.70
C ASN A 167 -7.70 14.20 0.00
N ASP A 168 -7.89 12.96 0.44
CA ASP A 168 -9.12 12.52 1.13
C ASP A 168 -9.30 13.25 2.47
N LEU A 169 -8.19 13.56 3.16
CA LEU A 169 -8.20 14.39 4.37
C LEU A 169 -8.87 15.75 4.15
N LEU A 170 -8.70 16.39 2.99
CA LEU A 170 -9.38 17.67 2.71
C LEU A 170 -10.90 17.48 2.71
N GLU A 171 -11.39 16.41 2.09
CA GLU A 171 -12.82 16.12 2.07
C GLU A 171 -13.36 15.88 3.50
N TYR A 172 -12.59 15.16 4.32
CA TYR A 172 -12.98 14.87 5.69
C TYR A 172 -13.05 16.15 6.54
N LEU A 173 -12.06 17.03 6.43
CA LEU A 173 -12.02 18.29 7.18
C LEU A 173 -13.10 19.30 6.75
N ASP A 174 -13.48 19.30 5.47
CA ASP A 174 -14.56 20.15 4.96
C ASP A 174 -15.94 19.74 5.52
N LYS A 175 -16.18 18.42 5.60
CA LYS A 175 -17.50 17.87 5.96
C LYS A 175 -17.72 17.65 7.45
N MET A 176 -16.67 17.33 8.20
CA MET A 176 -16.80 16.99 9.62
C MET A 176 -16.72 18.23 10.52
N ILE A 177 -17.24 18.10 11.74
CA ILE A 177 -17.16 19.15 12.74
C ILE A 177 -15.74 19.18 13.34
N VAL A 178 -15.07 20.32 13.20
CA VAL A 178 -13.76 20.57 13.81
C VAL A 178 -13.96 21.24 15.17
N THR A 179 -13.17 20.83 16.15
CA THR A 179 -13.23 21.34 17.53
C THR A 179 -11.84 21.81 17.95
N ILE A 180 -11.77 22.65 18.97
CA ILE A 180 -10.49 23.15 19.50
C ILE A 180 -9.57 21.99 19.94
N GLU A 181 -10.16 20.90 20.45
CA GLU A 181 -9.44 19.71 20.92
C GLU A 181 -8.73 18.98 19.77
N ASN A 182 -9.41 18.80 18.63
CA ASN A 182 -8.85 18.09 17.48
C ASN A 182 -8.01 18.99 16.56
N SER A 183 -8.09 20.32 16.70
CA SER A 183 -7.32 21.30 15.92
C SER A 183 -5.81 21.01 15.92
N LYS A 184 -5.27 20.70 17.09
CA LYS A 184 -3.84 20.34 17.25
C LYS A 184 -3.49 19.01 16.59
N GLU A 185 -4.41 18.05 16.56
CA GLU A 185 -4.22 16.75 15.90
C GLU A 185 -4.18 16.91 14.39
N ILE A 186 -5.08 17.72 13.83
CA ILE A 186 -5.11 18.07 12.41
C ILE A 186 -3.77 18.70 11.98
N LEU A 187 -3.33 19.75 12.67
CA LEU A 187 -2.09 20.45 12.35
C LEU A 187 -0.87 19.53 12.44
N LYS A 188 -0.82 18.64 13.44
CA LYS A 188 0.24 17.62 13.56
C LYS A 188 0.22 16.60 12.43
N LEU A 189 -0.96 16.16 12.00
CA LEU A 189 -1.08 15.20 10.91
C LEU A 189 -0.61 15.82 9.59
N ILE A 190 -1.01 17.06 9.33
CA ILE A 190 -0.60 17.85 8.16
C ILE A 190 0.91 18.10 8.18
N SER A 191 1.47 18.53 9.31
CA SER A 191 2.92 18.69 9.47
C SER A 191 3.67 17.37 9.23
N SER A 192 3.16 16.25 9.74
CA SER A 192 3.73 14.92 9.49
C SER A 192 3.68 14.52 8.01
N LEU A 193 2.65 14.90 7.27
CA LEU A 193 2.57 14.70 5.82
C LEU A 193 3.54 15.63 5.08
N ASN A 194 3.65 16.89 5.47
CA ASN A 194 4.63 17.84 4.94
C ASN A 194 6.04 17.27 5.04
N ASP A 195 6.45 16.79 6.21
CA ASP A 195 7.80 16.24 6.41
C ASP A 195 8.06 15.03 5.51
N LYS A 196 7.07 14.14 5.35
CA LYS A 196 7.16 12.94 4.52
C LYS A 196 7.22 13.28 3.03
N PHE A 197 6.37 14.21 2.58
CA PHE A 197 6.39 14.68 1.21
C PHE A 197 7.71 15.37 0.88
N SER A 198 8.17 16.29 1.72
CA SER A 198 9.46 16.97 1.55
C SER A 198 10.62 15.98 1.46
N TYR A 199 10.68 14.98 2.36
CA TYR A 199 11.70 13.93 2.31
C TYR A 199 11.67 13.15 0.98
N LEU A 200 10.48 12.76 0.53
CA LEU A 200 10.33 12.01 -0.72
C LEU A 200 10.62 12.86 -1.96
N ILE A 201 10.32 14.16 -1.95
CA ILE A 201 10.69 15.10 -3.01
C ILE A 201 12.21 15.21 -3.09
N ASP A 202 12.88 15.45 -1.95
CA ASP A 202 14.34 15.57 -1.88
C ASP A 202 15.04 14.31 -2.39
N GLY A 203 14.44 13.13 -2.17
CA GLY A 203 14.93 11.86 -2.70
C GLY A 203 14.43 11.44 -4.06
N LYS A 204 13.82 12.35 -4.82
CA LYS A 204 13.29 12.07 -6.17
C LYS A 204 12.35 10.86 -6.18
N GLY A 205 11.65 10.64 -5.08
CA GLY A 205 10.67 9.59 -4.90
C GLY A 205 9.40 9.83 -5.72
N TYR A 206 9.08 11.10 -5.98
CA TYR A 206 7.95 11.51 -6.82
C TYR A 206 8.36 11.80 -8.27
N SER A 207 7.45 11.49 -9.18
CA SER A 207 7.46 11.98 -10.56
C SER A 207 7.03 13.44 -10.66
N GLN A 208 7.30 14.08 -11.80
CA GLN A 208 6.86 15.45 -12.06
C GLN A 208 5.33 15.61 -11.93
N THR A 209 4.57 14.64 -12.42
CA THR A 209 3.10 14.66 -12.35
C THR A 209 2.62 14.55 -10.90
N GLU A 210 3.24 13.70 -10.09
CA GLU A 210 2.94 13.60 -8.67
C GLU A 210 3.28 14.89 -7.92
N MET A 211 4.42 15.53 -8.22
CA MET A 211 4.78 16.83 -7.61
C MET A 211 3.74 17.92 -7.91
N VAL A 212 3.23 18.01 -9.14
CA VAL A 212 2.15 18.95 -9.48
C VAL A 212 0.86 18.65 -8.68
N ARG A 213 0.52 17.37 -8.50
CA ARG A 213 -0.64 16.96 -7.67
C ARG A 213 -0.44 17.35 -6.21
N ILE A 214 0.75 17.11 -5.65
CA ILE A 214 1.09 17.46 -4.27
C ILE A 214 1.01 18.97 -4.07
N ASN A 215 1.54 19.77 -5.00
CA ASN A 215 1.45 21.23 -4.95
C ASN A 215 -0.01 21.70 -4.89
N GLY A 216 -0.87 21.14 -5.75
CA GLY A 216 -2.31 21.45 -5.75
C GLY A 216 -3.05 20.98 -4.49
N ILE A 217 -2.61 19.90 -3.84
CA ILE A 217 -3.15 19.48 -2.54
C ILE A 217 -2.70 20.45 -1.45
N ALA A 218 -1.41 20.77 -1.39
CA ALA A 218 -0.82 21.67 -0.39
C ALA A 218 -1.49 23.05 -0.37
N GLU A 219 -1.65 23.68 -1.54
CA GLU A 219 -2.33 24.98 -1.65
C GLU A 219 -3.78 24.92 -1.16
N ARG A 220 -4.53 23.89 -1.58
CA ARG A 220 -5.92 23.70 -1.14
C ARG A 220 -6.01 23.42 0.35
N THR A 221 -5.06 22.69 0.94
CA THR A 221 -5.03 22.47 2.39
C THR A 221 -4.83 23.79 3.14
N ARG A 222 -3.93 24.68 2.68
CA ARG A 222 -3.72 25.98 3.34
C ARG A 222 -5.01 26.80 3.38
N LEU A 223 -5.71 26.88 2.26
CA LEU A 223 -6.97 27.62 2.16
C LEU A 223 -8.07 26.98 3.02
N LEU A 224 -8.23 25.66 2.92
CA LEU A 224 -9.26 24.93 3.64
C LEU A 224 -9.10 25.05 5.15
N ILE A 225 -7.87 24.94 5.67
CA ILE A 225 -7.66 25.01 7.12
C ILE A 225 -8.02 26.39 7.67
N VAL A 226 -7.68 27.47 6.95
CA VAL A 226 -8.08 28.83 7.34
C VAL A 226 -9.62 28.92 7.36
N GLU A 227 -10.27 28.48 6.29
CA GLU A 227 -11.74 28.52 6.19
C GLU A 227 -12.42 27.70 7.30
N VAL A 228 -11.95 26.48 7.54
CA VAL A 228 -12.51 25.58 8.55
C VAL A 228 -12.28 26.12 9.95
N PHE A 229 -11.08 26.64 10.25
CA PHE A 229 -10.78 27.18 11.58
C PHE A 229 -11.59 28.45 11.85
N ASP A 230 -11.73 29.33 10.87
CA ASP A 230 -12.57 30.52 10.97
C ASP A 230 -14.05 30.15 11.14
N LYS A 231 -14.55 29.18 10.36
CA LYS A 231 -15.94 28.68 10.43
C LYS A 231 -16.31 28.14 11.81
N PHE A 232 -15.37 27.46 12.48
CA PHE A 232 -15.59 26.89 13.82
C PHE A 232 -15.06 27.78 14.96
N GLY A 233 -14.59 29.00 14.68
CA GLY A 233 -14.12 29.94 15.69
C GLY A 233 -12.87 29.48 16.44
N ILE A 234 -11.96 28.78 15.76
CA ILE A 234 -10.73 28.25 16.34
C ILE A 234 -9.63 29.30 16.21
N GLU A 235 -9.21 29.84 17.34
CA GLU A 235 -8.15 30.86 17.43
C GLU A 235 -6.85 30.29 18.01
N GLY A 236 -5.75 31.05 17.87
CA GLY A 236 -4.47 30.75 18.53
C GLY A 236 -3.47 29.92 17.73
N TYR A 237 -3.80 29.47 16.51
CA TYR A 237 -2.93 28.66 15.65
C TYR A 237 -2.37 29.40 14.42
N GLN A 238 -2.33 30.73 14.47
CA GLN A 238 -1.94 31.56 13.31
C GLN A 238 -0.54 31.22 12.79
N TYR A 239 0.40 30.93 13.71
CA TYR A 239 1.77 30.53 13.33
C TYR A 239 1.77 29.17 12.63
N GLU A 240 1.12 28.15 13.19
CA GLU A 240 1.04 26.81 12.62
C GLU A 240 0.35 26.81 11.25
N ILE A 241 -0.74 27.58 11.11
CA ILE A 241 -1.45 27.74 9.84
C ILE A 241 -0.53 28.37 8.78
N SER A 242 0.28 29.36 9.15
CA SER A 242 1.25 29.98 8.22
C SER A 242 2.31 29.00 7.71
N LYS A 243 2.58 27.92 8.46
CA LYS A 243 3.59 26.90 8.19
C LYS A 243 3.04 25.65 7.50
N ILE A 244 1.74 25.58 7.22
CA ILE A 244 1.14 24.44 6.51
C ILE A 244 1.77 24.29 5.13
N TYR A 245 2.40 23.12 4.91
CA TYR A 245 3.06 22.73 3.66
C TYR A 245 4.11 23.71 3.12
N GLU A 246 4.67 24.58 3.95
CA GLU A 246 5.69 25.57 3.51
C GLU A 246 6.86 24.89 2.78
N ASP A 247 7.43 23.85 3.39
CA ASP A 247 8.55 23.09 2.83
C ASP A 247 8.23 22.42 1.50
N VAL A 248 7.02 21.87 1.36
CA VAL A 248 6.59 21.21 0.12
C VAL A 248 6.43 22.26 -0.98
N LEU A 249 5.75 23.36 -0.70
CA LEU A 249 5.52 24.43 -1.67
C LEU A 249 6.82 25.08 -2.13
N ASP A 250 7.78 25.29 -1.23
CA ASP A 250 9.10 25.83 -1.59
C ASP A 250 9.88 24.91 -2.55
N ARG A 251 9.59 23.61 -2.53
CA ARG A 251 10.23 22.60 -3.41
C ARG A 251 9.49 22.37 -4.72
N THR A 252 8.17 22.56 -4.73
CA THR A 252 7.32 22.29 -5.90
C THR A 252 6.93 23.54 -6.69
N GLY A 253 7.11 24.73 -6.12
CA GLY A 253 6.83 26.04 -6.72
C GLY A 253 7.85 26.52 -7.75
#